data_AF-A0A1I4AQI0-F1
#
_entry.id   AF-A0A1I4AQI0-F1
#
_cell.length_a   1.000
_cell.length_b   1.000
_cell.length_c   1.000
_cell.angle_alpha   90.00
_cell.angle_beta   90.00
_cell.angle_gamma   90.00
#
_symmetry.space_group_name_H-M   'P 1'
#
loop_
_entity.id
_entity.type
_entity.pdbx_description
1 polymer ?
#
loop_
_entity_poly.entity_id
_entity_poly.type
_entity_poly.pdbx_seq_one_letter_code
_entity_poly.pdbx_strand_id
1 'polypeptide(L)'
;MASRNRYYLSIDDLAHARGSEPALSYDGAGPGDFAAALQEALRSPVLFEHWRALQADPDDVDPTLGATDAQAQVSANVADLHVDVEVLTSLPMSLLRQRLNWLIGANWQLRDVRNA
;
A
#
# COMPACT_ATOMS: atom_id res chain seq x y z
N MET A 1 -10.06 10.44 18.71
CA MET A 1 -10.36 9.34 17.77
C MET A 1 -9.61 9.64 16.49
N ALA A 2 -8.77 8.73 15.99
CA ALA A 2 -8.10 8.94 14.70
C ALA A 2 -9.17 8.88 13.60
N SER A 3 -9.30 9.96 12.84
CA SER A 3 -10.22 10.03 11.70
C SER A 3 -9.79 8.97 10.67
N ARG A 4 -10.73 8.12 10.25
CA ARG A 4 -10.46 7.14 9.18
C ARG A 4 -10.84 7.73 7.84
N ASN A 5 -10.05 7.39 6.84
CA ASN A 5 -10.31 7.75 5.47
C ASN A 5 -10.50 6.49 4.63
N ARG A 6 -11.40 6.58 3.67
CA ARG A 6 -11.60 5.60 2.61
C ARG A 6 -11.01 6.17 1.33
N TYR A 7 -9.98 5.50 0.82
CA TYR A 7 -9.29 5.86 -0.42
C TYR A 7 -9.77 4.93 -1.53
N TYR A 8 -10.11 5.49 -2.67
CA TYR A 8 -10.47 4.76 -3.88
C TYR A 8 -9.34 4.93 -4.88
N LEU A 9 -8.74 3.82 -5.31
CA LEU A 9 -7.60 3.79 -6.22
C LEU A 9 -7.96 2.96 -7.44
N SER A 10 -7.33 3.25 -8.57
CA SER A 10 -7.36 2.38 -9.75
C SER A 10 -5.95 2.06 -10.22
N ILE A 11 -5.74 0.83 -10.65
CA ILE A 11 -4.48 0.31 -11.17
C ILE A 11 -4.72 -0.20 -12.58
N ASP A 12 -4.09 0.40 -13.59
CA ASP A 12 -4.32 0.06 -15.00
C ASP A 12 -3.78 -1.33 -15.35
N ASP A 13 -2.60 -1.69 -14.85
CA ASP A 13 -1.97 -2.98 -15.14
C ASP A 13 -1.35 -3.59 -13.88
N LEU A 14 -2.19 -4.21 -13.05
CA LEU A 14 -1.73 -4.87 -11.83
C LEU A 14 -0.75 -6.02 -12.11
N ALA A 15 -0.88 -6.70 -13.26
CA ALA A 15 -0.05 -7.85 -13.59
C ALA A 15 1.43 -7.43 -13.71
N HIS A 16 1.70 -6.26 -14.31
CA HIS A 16 3.06 -5.74 -14.47
C HIS A 16 3.45 -4.67 -13.43
N ALA A 17 2.54 -4.28 -12.54
CA ALA A 17 2.84 -3.27 -11.52
C ALA A 17 3.82 -3.84 -10.47
N ARG A 18 5.01 -3.26 -10.38
CA ARG A 18 6.07 -3.62 -9.42
C ARG A 18 6.75 -2.38 -8.89
N GLY A 19 7.18 -2.44 -7.63
CA GLY A 19 8.00 -1.39 -7.02
C GLY A 19 9.40 -1.37 -7.62
N SER A 20 10.14 -0.30 -7.32
CA SER A 20 11.53 -0.16 -7.76
C SER A 20 12.48 -1.17 -7.11
N GLU A 21 12.11 -1.68 -5.93
CA GLU A 21 12.87 -2.65 -5.18
C GLU A 21 12.18 -4.03 -5.25
N PRO A 22 12.77 -5.02 -5.94
CA PRO A 22 12.15 -6.34 -6.09
C PRO A 22 11.88 -7.04 -4.76
N ALA A 23 12.72 -6.83 -3.75
CA ALA A 23 12.57 -7.44 -2.43
C ALA A 23 11.34 -6.93 -1.64
N LEU A 24 10.78 -5.78 -2.02
CA LEU A 24 9.61 -5.16 -1.40
C LEU A 24 8.35 -5.27 -2.26
N SER A 25 8.51 -5.69 -3.51
CA SER A 25 7.45 -5.72 -4.49
C SER A 25 6.46 -6.84 -4.20
N TYR A 26 5.21 -6.61 -4.58
CA TYR A 26 4.18 -7.62 -4.56
C TYR A 26 4.46 -8.73 -5.61
N ASP A 27 4.25 -9.99 -5.22
CA ASP A 27 4.55 -11.19 -6.02
C ASP A 27 3.31 -11.84 -6.66
N GLY A 28 2.12 -11.64 -6.09
CA GLY A 28 0.95 -12.46 -6.40
C GLY A 28 0.35 -12.29 -7.80
N ALA A 29 -0.71 -13.06 -8.08
CA ALA A 29 -1.24 -13.24 -9.42
C ALA A 29 -2.52 -12.43 -9.73
N GLY A 30 -3.16 -11.80 -8.72
CA GLY A 30 -4.44 -11.13 -8.94
C GLY A 30 -4.84 -10.08 -7.89
N PRO A 31 -6.01 -9.45 -8.05
CA PRO A 31 -6.46 -8.37 -7.18
C PRO A 31 -6.64 -8.83 -5.71
N GLY A 32 -7.10 -10.06 -5.48
CA GLY A 32 -7.26 -10.59 -4.12
C GLY A 32 -5.93 -10.71 -3.37
N ASP A 33 -4.90 -11.24 -4.03
CA ASP A 33 -3.55 -11.34 -3.47
C ASP A 33 -2.97 -9.94 -3.22
N PHE A 34 -3.18 -9.01 -4.15
CA PHE A 34 -2.77 -7.61 -3.97
C PHE A 34 -3.46 -6.95 -2.76
N ALA A 35 -4.78 -7.15 -2.60
CA ALA A 35 -5.51 -6.62 -1.46
C ALA A 35 -4.97 -7.19 -0.14
N ALA A 36 -4.67 -8.49 -0.09
CA ALA A 36 -4.05 -9.11 1.07
C ALA A 36 -2.67 -8.53 1.37
N ALA A 37 -1.82 -8.37 0.35
CA ALA A 37 -0.48 -7.81 0.49
C ALA A 37 -0.50 -6.35 0.97
N LEU A 38 -1.35 -5.50 0.38
CA LEU A 38 -1.50 -4.11 0.81
C LEU A 38 -2.09 -4.03 2.22
N GLN A 39 -3.06 -4.89 2.57
CA GLN A 39 -3.63 -4.92 3.91
C GLN A 39 -2.56 -5.28 4.96
N GLU A 40 -1.74 -6.29 4.69
CA GLU A 40 -0.63 -6.67 5.58
C GLU A 40 0.37 -5.52 5.73
N ALA A 41 0.75 -4.88 4.62
CA ALA A 41 1.66 -3.73 4.62
C ALA A 41 1.13 -2.50 5.39
N LEU A 42 -0.18 -2.41 5.59
CA LEU A 42 -0.81 -1.36 6.42
C LEU A 42 -0.94 -1.79 7.89
N ARG A 43 -1.14 -3.07 8.16
CA ARG A 43 -1.35 -3.62 9.51
C ARG A 43 -0.04 -3.94 10.24
N SER A 44 1.04 -4.17 9.51
CA SER A 44 2.30 -4.70 10.02
C SER A 44 3.49 -3.83 9.58
N PRO A 45 4.50 -3.64 10.45
CA PRO A 45 5.69 -2.86 10.11
C PRO A 45 6.67 -3.64 9.23
N VAL A 46 6.46 -4.93 8.96
CA VAL A 46 7.40 -5.83 8.26
C VAL A 46 7.91 -5.24 6.95
N LEU A 47 7.01 -4.67 6.12
CA LEU A 47 7.42 -4.07 4.85
C LEU A 47 8.31 -2.83 5.06
N PHE A 48 8.01 -2.01 6.07
CA PHE A 48 8.84 -0.87 6.44
C PHE A 48 10.19 -1.32 7.00
N GLU A 49 10.23 -2.35 7.84
CA GLU A 49 11.48 -2.89 8.41
C GLU A 49 12.38 -3.47 7.32
N HIS A 50 11.82 -4.19 6.35
CA HIS A 50 12.55 -4.67 5.19
C HIS A 50 13.13 -3.50 4.37
N TRP A 51 12.34 -2.47 4.09
CA TRP A 51 12.85 -1.29 3.39
C TRP A 51 13.93 -0.55 4.20
N ARG A 52 13.72 -0.41 5.52
CA ARG A 52 14.65 0.24 6.45
C ARG A 52 16.00 -0.47 6.47
N ALA A 53 16.01 -1.81 6.44
CA ALA A 53 17.22 -2.61 6.39
C ALA A 53 18.03 -2.46 5.10
N LEU A 54 17.40 -1.97 4.02
CA LEU A 54 18.08 -1.68 2.75
C LEU A 54 18.72 -0.29 2.72
N GLN A 55 18.46 0.57 3.72
CA GLN A 55 19.04 1.90 3.78
C GLN A 55 20.51 1.82 4.21
N ALA A 56 21.32 2.79 3.79
CA ALA A 56 22.75 2.84 4.13
C ALA A 56 22.98 3.00 5.64
N ASP A 57 22.08 3.73 6.32
CA ASP A 57 22.01 3.85 7.77
C ASP A 57 20.58 3.58 8.24
N PRO A 58 20.26 2.33 8.62
CA PRO A 58 18.93 1.97 9.10
C PRO A 58 18.54 2.70 10.38
N ASP A 59 19.50 3.04 11.25
CA ASP A 59 19.21 3.61 12.57
C ASP A 59 18.78 5.08 12.48
N ASP A 60 19.21 5.81 11.45
CA ASP A 60 18.82 7.20 11.17
C ASP A 60 17.44 7.35 10.49
N VAL A 61 16.83 6.25 10.08
CA VAL A 61 15.50 6.26 9.45
C VAL A 61 14.41 6.64 10.47
N ASP A 62 13.61 7.65 10.13
CA ASP A 62 12.48 8.10 10.95
C ASP A 62 11.48 6.94 11.22
N PRO A 63 11.27 6.55 12.49
CA PRO A 63 10.39 5.44 12.86
C PRO A 63 8.91 5.74 12.55
N THR A 64 8.51 7.01 12.42
CA THR A 64 7.12 7.38 12.09
C THR A 64 6.71 6.93 10.69
N LEU A 65 7.68 6.72 9.78
CA LEU A 65 7.45 6.13 8.47
C LEU A 65 6.95 4.68 8.55
N GLY A 66 7.21 4.01 9.67
CA GLY A 66 6.76 2.65 9.97
C GLY A 66 5.42 2.56 10.69
N ALA A 67 4.66 3.66 10.82
CA ALA A 67 3.34 3.61 11.46
C ALA A 67 2.38 2.65 10.75
N THR A 68 1.59 1.93 11.55
CA THR A 68 0.65 0.89 11.12
C THR A 68 -0.77 1.18 11.62
N ASP A 69 -1.74 0.53 11.00
CA ASP A 69 -3.14 0.50 11.41
C ASP A 69 -3.65 -0.94 11.40
N ALA A 70 -3.68 -1.57 12.57
CA ALA A 70 -4.15 -2.94 12.75
C ALA A 70 -5.60 -3.19 12.29
N GLN A 71 -6.37 -2.12 12.07
CA GLN A 71 -7.76 -2.19 11.63
C GLN A 71 -7.94 -1.78 10.16
N ALA A 72 -6.84 -1.56 9.43
CA ALA A 72 -6.88 -1.23 8.01
C ALA A 72 -7.59 -2.35 7.24
N GLN A 73 -8.43 -2.00 6.28
CA GLN A 73 -9.12 -2.96 5.41
C GLN A 73 -8.84 -2.60 3.96
N VAL A 74 -8.58 -3.60 3.15
CA VAL A 74 -8.35 -3.44 1.71
C VAL A 74 -9.23 -4.41 0.96
N SER A 75 -9.92 -3.91 -0.06
CA SER A 75 -10.58 -4.74 -1.05
C SER A 75 -10.09 -4.33 -2.44
N ALA A 76 -9.96 -5.30 -3.34
CA ALA A 76 -9.62 -5.02 -4.73
C ALA A 76 -10.46 -5.92 -5.64
N ASN A 77 -10.96 -5.34 -6.73
CA ASN A 77 -11.82 -6.01 -7.68
C ASN A 77 -11.40 -5.65 -9.11
N VAL A 78 -11.58 -6.58 -10.05
CA VAL A 78 -11.39 -6.29 -11.47
C VAL A 78 -12.57 -5.45 -11.96
N ALA A 79 -12.27 -4.34 -12.62
CA ALA A 79 -13.22 -3.46 -13.29
C ALA A 79 -12.81 -3.32 -14.76
N ASP A 80 -13.37 -4.17 -15.62
CA ASP A 80 -13.05 -4.26 -17.05
C ASP A 80 -11.53 -4.43 -17.32
N LEU A 81 -10.84 -3.33 -17.63
CA LEU A 81 -9.42 -3.28 -18.01
C LEU A 81 -8.49 -2.83 -16.88
N HIS A 82 -9.01 -2.49 -15.70
CA HIS A 82 -8.24 -2.03 -14.56
C HIS A 82 -8.66 -2.76 -13.28
N VAL A 83 -7.91 -2.54 -12.21
CA VAL A 83 -8.26 -3.01 -10.86
C VAL A 83 -8.64 -1.81 -10.02
N ASP A 84 -9.85 -1.85 -9.47
CA ASP A 84 -10.30 -0.90 -8.46
C ASP A 84 -9.94 -1.40 -7.07
N VAL A 85 -9.40 -0.51 -6.25
CA VAL A 85 -8.96 -0.82 -4.89
C VAL A 85 -9.58 0.17 -3.94
N GLU A 86 -10.20 -0.36 -2.89
CA GLU A 86 -10.75 0.43 -1.80
C GLU A 86 -9.93 0.16 -0.53
N VAL A 87 -9.44 1.23 0.09
CA VAL A 87 -8.62 1.16 1.30
C VAL A 87 -9.29 1.96 2.40
N LEU A 88 -9.62 1.32 3.52
CA LEU A 88 -10.07 1.98 4.75
C LEU A 88 -8.93 1.97 5.75
N THR A 89 -8.41 3.15 6.12
CA THR A 89 -7.35 3.26 7.13
C THR A 89 -7.37 4.61 7.84
N SER A 90 -6.83 4.63 9.05
CA SER A 90 -6.48 5.84 9.80
C SER A 90 -5.12 6.44 9.41
N LEU A 91 -4.34 5.73 8.59
CA LEU A 91 -3.06 6.23 8.10
C LEU A 91 -3.26 7.39 7.10
N PRO A 92 -2.37 8.41 7.14
CA PRO A 92 -2.39 9.49 6.16
C PRO A 92 -2.00 8.99 4.76
N MET A 93 -2.44 9.73 3.75
CA MET A 93 -2.19 9.42 2.33
C MET A 93 -0.69 9.28 1.99
N SER A 94 0.19 10.00 2.68
CA SER A 94 1.66 9.89 2.49
C SER A 94 2.15 8.47 2.81
N LEU A 95 1.67 7.90 3.91
CA LEU A 95 2.03 6.54 4.31
C LEU A 95 1.39 5.51 3.38
N LEU A 96 0.12 5.67 3.00
CA LEU A 96 -0.51 4.78 2.01
C LEU A 96 0.25 4.79 0.67
N ARG A 97 0.59 5.97 0.15
CA ARG A 97 1.39 6.15 -1.07
C ARG A 97 2.73 5.43 -0.99
N GLN A 98 3.43 5.54 0.14
CA GLN A 98 4.70 4.86 0.37
C GLN A 98 4.55 3.33 0.25
N ARG A 99 3.49 2.74 0.83
CA ARG A 99 3.22 1.29 0.79
C ARG A 99 2.92 0.85 -0.64
N LEU A 100 2.10 1.62 -1.35
CA LEU A 100 1.80 1.38 -2.77
C LEU A 100 3.06 1.44 -3.63
N ASN A 101 3.92 2.46 -3.43
CA ASN A 101 5.14 2.62 -4.20
C ASN A 101 6.12 1.45 -4.02
N TRP A 102 6.19 0.89 -2.81
CA TRP A 102 7.02 -0.30 -2.56
C TRP A 102 6.44 -1.56 -3.20
N LEU A 103 5.13 -1.75 -3.11
CA LEU A 103 4.48 -2.96 -3.63
C LEU A 103 4.36 -2.98 -5.15
N ILE A 104 3.87 -1.89 -5.75
CA ILE A 104 3.42 -1.82 -7.16
C ILE A 104 3.98 -0.62 -7.93
N GLY A 105 4.80 0.21 -7.30
CA GLY A 105 5.36 1.41 -7.93
C GLY A 105 4.33 2.54 -8.06
N ALA A 106 4.56 3.44 -9.01
CA ALA A 106 3.78 4.67 -9.19
C ALA A 106 2.61 4.55 -10.18
N ASN A 107 2.39 3.37 -10.78
CA ASN A 107 1.40 3.14 -11.84
C ASN A 107 -0.01 2.89 -11.27
N TRP A 108 -0.51 3.84 -10.49
CA TRP A 108 -1.85 3.84 -9.92
C TRP A 108 -2.38 5.27 -9.82
N GLN A 109 -3.69 5.42 -9.77
CA GLN A 109 -4.35 6.71 -9.68
C GLN A 109 -5.26 6.76 -8.45
N LEU A 110 -5.20 7.87 -7.71
CA LEU A 110 -6.19 8.17 -6.67
C LEU A 110 -7.45 8.70 -7.35
N ARG A 111 -8.57 8.01 -7.15
CA ARG A 111 -9.88 8.36 -7.72
C ARG A 111 -10.69 9.26 -6.80
N ASP A 112 -10.77 8.89 -5.51
CA ASP A 112 -11.59 9.61 -4.53
C ASP A 112 -11.06 9.38 -3.10
N VAL A 113 -11.37 10.29 -2.19
CA VAL A 113 -11.09 10.18 -0.75
C VAL A 113 -12.32 10.61 0.02
N ARG A 114 -12.80 9.74 0.91
CA ARG A 114 -13.93 10.01 1.78
C ARG A 114 -13.55 9.87 3.23
N ASN A 115 -14.05 10.78 4.06
CA ASN A 115 -14.02 10.57 5.51
C ASN A 115 -14.97 9.41 5.85
N ALA A 116 -14.51 8.48 6.68
CA ALA A 116 -15.25 7.29 7.11
C ALA A 116 -15.81 7.44 8.52
#